data_AF-A0A2B7WIG1-F1
#
_entry.id   AF-A0A2B7WIG1-F1
#
_cell.length_a   1.000
_cell.length_b   1.000
_cell.length_c   1.000
_cell.angle_alpha   90.00
_cell.angle_beta   90.00
_cell.angle_gamma   90.00
#
_symmetry.space_group_name_H-M   'P 1'
#
loop_
_entity.id
_entity.type
_entity.pdbx_description
1 polymer ?
#
loop_
_entity_poly.entity_id
_entity_poly.type
_entity_poly.pdbx_seq_one_letter_code
_entity_poly.pdbx_strand_id
1 'polypeptide(L)'
;MNFADKFAAYSVAKFAVFRLWDHLSFNHPEMSVFHIQPGIVDTAMDREAGGIKATGTEYNVSLPGWFNVWLDSPEARFLNGKFVWTNWDGDVDKLKAQVKELEAGSRLSIGLVG
;
A
#
# COMPACT_ATOMS: atom_id res chain seq x y z
N MET A 1 7.78 -10.45 -19.36
CA MET A 1 6.32 -10.39 -19.62
C MET A 1 5.90 -8.94 -19.44
N ASN A 2 5.31 -8.28 -20.45
CA ASN A 2 4.83 -6.90 -20.29
C ASN A 2 3.43 -6.94 -19.66
N PHE A 3 3.34 -6.58 -18.38
CA PHE A 3 2.07 -6.53 -17.65
C PHE A 3 1.29 -5.23 -17.93
N ALA A 4 1.92 -4.20 -18.51
CA ALA A 4 1.32 -2.88 -18.69
C ALA A 4 0.02 -2.95 -19.52
N ASP A 5 0.02 -3.70 -20.62
CA ASP A 5 -1.14 -3.76 -21.52
C ASP A 5 -2.34 -4.50 -20.88
N LYS A 6 -2.08 -5.53 -20.07
CA LYS A 6 -3.13 -6.32 -19.39
C LYS A 6 -3.69 -5.63 -18.15
N PHE A 7 -2.88 -4.79 -17.49
CA PHE A 7 -3.23 -4.16 -16.22
C PHE A 7 -3.44 -2.65 -16.33
N ALA A 8 -3.45 -2.05 -17.52
CA ALA A 8 -3.60 -0.60 -17.69
C ALA A 8 -4.84 -0.05 -16.95
N ALA A 9 -6.02 -0.65 -17.20
CA ALA A 9 -7.26 -0.25 -16.53
C ALA A 9 -7.19 -0.46 -15.00
N TYR A 10 -6.59 -1.56 -14.55
CA TYR A 10 -6.39 -1.85 -13.13
C TYR A 10 -5.48 -0.80 -12.46
N SER A 11 -4.34 -0.50 -13.06
CA SER A 11 -3.36 0.47 -12.56
C SER A 11 -3.96 1.87 -12.47
N VAL A 12 -4.68 2.32 -13.51
CA VAL A 12 -5.37 3.61 -13.51
C VAL A 12 -6.44 3.64 -12.42
N ALA A 13 -7.25 2.59 -12.28
CA ALA A 13 -8.27 2.51 -11.26
C ALA A 13 -7.68 2.54 -9.84
N LYS A 14 -6.57 1.83 -9.57
CA LYS A 14 -5.90 1.86 -8.27
C LYS A 14 -5.30 3.22 -7.95
N PHE A 15 -4.79 3.94 -8.95
CA PHE A 15 -4.34 5.32 -8.75
C PHE A 15 -5.50 6.28 -8.46
N ALA A 16 -6.66 6.09 -9.10
CA ALA A 16 -7.86 6.86 -8.79
C ALA A 16 -8.36 6.60 -7.35
N VAL A 17 -8.29 5.35 -6.88
CA VAL A 17 -8.60 4.99 -5.48
C VAL A 17 -7.68 5.71 -4.51
N PHE A 18 -6.37 5.77 -4.77
CA PHE A 18 -5.44 6.57 -3.97
C PHE A 18 -5.94 8.01 -3.84
N ARG A 19 -6.23 8.66 -4.99
CA ARG A 19 -6.63 10.07 -4.99
C ARG A 19 -7.96 10.32 -4.28
N LEU A 20 -8.92 9.38 -4.40
CA LEU A 20 -10.20 9.46 -3.71
C LEU A 20 -10.02 9.50 -2.19
N TRP A 21 -9.27 8.56 -1.63
CA TRP A 21 -9.09 8.46 -0.19
C TRP A 21 -8.20 9.56 0.37
N ASP A 22 -7.19 9.99 -0.39
CA ASP A 22 -6.35 11.15 -0.05
C ASP A 22 -7.19 12.44 0.06
N HIS A 23 -8.13 12.64 -0.87
CA HIS A 23 -9.10 13.75 -0.79
C HIS A 23 -10.07 13.64 0.38
N LEU A 24 -10.54 12.44 0.71
CA LEU A 24 -11.40 12.26 1.87
C LEU A 24 -10.64 12.60 3.16
N SER A 25 -9.42 12.08 3.31
CA SER A 25 -8.55 12.34 4.46
C SER A 25 -8.28 13.84 4.64
N PHE A 26 -8.01 14.56 3.55
CA PHE A 26 -7.80 16.02 3.60
C PHE A 26 -8.99 16.78 4.21
N ASN A 27 -10.22 16.33 3.97
CA ASN A 27 -11.43 16.96 4.50
C ASN A 27 -11.84 16.43 5.88
N HIS A 28 -11.21 15.35 6.36
CA HIS A 28 -11.54 14.66 7.60
C HIS A 28 -10.26 14.34 8.41
N PRO A 29 -9.64 15.34 9.08
CA PRO A 29 -8.38 15.17 9.79
C PRO A 29 -8.42 14.15 10.94
N GLU A 30 -9.62 13.84 11.45
CA GLU A 30 -9.87 12.79 12.44
C GLU A 30 -9.68 11.37 11.88
N MET A 31 -9.74 11.21 10.56
CA MET A 31 -9.55 9.92 9.90
C MET A 31 -8.08 9.67 9.59
N SER A 32 -7.66 8.41 9.80
CA SER A 32 -6.38 7.92 9.30
C SER A 32 -6.61 7.11 8.03
N VAL A 33 -5.92 7.45 6.95
CA VAL A 33 -5.96 6.75 5.67
C VAL A 33 -4.58 6.18 5.38
N PHE A 34 -4.53 4.88 5.09
CA PHE A 34 -3.30 4.19 4.70
C PHE A 34 -3.49 3.55 3.34
N HIS A 35 -2.51 3.71 2.45
CA HIS A 35 -2.55 3.09 1.14
C HIS A 35 -1.64 1.86 1.16
N ILE A 36 -2.23 0.68 1.08
CA ILE A 36 -1.49 -0.57 1.22
C ILE A 36 -1.36 -1.28 -0.13
N GLN A 37 -0.13 -1.66 -0.47
CA GLN A 37 0.16 -2.69 -1.45
C GLN A 37 0.33 -4.02 -0.70
N PRO A 38 -0.66 -4.94 -0.77
CA PRO A 38 -0.70 -6.13 0.07
C PRO A 38 0.26 -7.25 -0.40
N GLY A 39 0.90 -7.08 -1.56
CA GLY A 39 1.63 -8.15 -2.23
C GLY A 39 0.73 -9.04 -3.09
N ILE A 40 1.30 -10.13 -3.60
CA ILE A 40 0.58 -11.14 -4.38
C ILE A 40 0.08 -12.22 -3.42
N VAL A 41 -1.23 -12.29 -3.23
CA VAL A 41 -1.90 -13.22 -2.30
C VAL A 41 -2.93 -14.04 -3.07
N ASP A 42 -3.04 -15.33 -2.76
CA ASP A 42 -3.88 -16.29 -3.48
C ASP A 42 -5.40 -16.06 -3.27
N THR A 43 -5.93 -15.07 -3.98
CA THR A 43 -7.34 -14.66 -3.98
C THR A 43 -8.06 -15.12 -5.26
N ALA A 44 -9.38 -15.01 -5.30
CA ALA A 44 -10.12 -15.30 -6.55
C ALA A 44 -9.66 -14.37 -7.69
N MET A 45 -9.47 -13.07 -7.39
CA MET A 45 -8.97 -12.07 -8.34
C MET A 45 -7.57 -12.40 -8.85
N ASP A 46 -6.66 -12.85 -7.98
CA ASP A 46 -5.32 -13.27 -8.38
C ASP A 46 -5.37 -14.45 -9.36
N ARG A 47 -6.17 -15.49 -9.04
CA ARG A 47 -6.35 -16.66 -9.91
C ARG A 47 -6.91 -16.29 -11.28
N GLU A 48 -7.90 -15.39 -11.35
CA GLU A 48 -8.44 -14.87 -12.61
C GLU A 48 -7.39 -14.10 -13.44
N ALA A 49 -6.47 -13.41 -12.76
CA ALA A 49 -5.37 -12.68 -13.39
C ALA A 49 -4.20 -13.58 -13.87
N GLY A 50 -4.32 -14.91 -13.73
CA GLY A 50 -3.30 -15.90 -14.08
C GLY A 50 -2.60 -16.55 -12.88
N GLY A 51 -2.91 -16.07 -11.68
CA GLY A 51 -2.45 -16.60 -10.40
C GLY A 51 -0.94 -16.49 -10.17
N ILE A 52 -0.49 -17.13 -9.08
CA ILE A 52 0.93 -17.33 -8.73
C ILE A 52 1.74 -17.90 -9.91
N LYS A 53 1.12 -18.68 -10.80
CA LYS A 53 1.78 -19.23 -12.00
C LYS A 53 2.23 -18.15 -12.99
N ALA A 54 1.58 -17.00 -13.02
CA ALA A 54 1.95 -15.87 -13.89
C ALA A 54 3.13 -15.05 -13.35
N THR A 55 3.31 -15.02 -12.03
CA THR A 55 4.32 -14.17 -11.36
C THR A 55 5.46 -14.96 -10.73
N GLY A 56 5.28 -16.26 -10.51
CA GLY A 56 6.20 -17.13 -9.79
C GLY A 56 6.38 -16.78 -8.30
N THR A 57 5.55 -15.87 -7.78
CA THR A 57 5.73 -15.29 -6.44
C THR A 57 4.40 -15.34 -5.67
N GLU A 58 4.42 -15.91 -4.47
CA GLU A 58 3.30 -15.96 -3.55
C GLU A 58 3.73 -15.42 -2.18
N TYR A 59 2.89 -14.58 -1.59
CA TYR A 59 3.05 -14.12 -0.21
C TYR A 59 1.92 -14.66 0.67
N ASN A 60 2.28 -15.04 1.89
CA ASN A 60 1.31 -15.54 2.86
C ASN A 60 0.31 -14.44 3.23
N VAL A 61 -0.99 -14.74 3.17
CA VAL A 61 -2.09 -13.82 3.53
C VAL A 61 -1.95 -13.22 4.94
N SER A 62 -1.27 -13.91 5.85
CA SER A 62 -1.02 -13.44 7.21
C SER A 62 -0.18 -12.16 7.23
N LEU A 63 0.69 -11.94 6.24
CA LEU A 63 1.56 -10.76 6.19
C LEU A 63 0.75 -9.45 6.05
N PRO A 64 -0.07 -9.25 5.00
CA PRO A 64 -0.96 -8.08 4.95
C PRO A 64 -1.98 -8.09 6.09
N GLY A 65 -2.44 -9.26 6.56
CA GLY A 65 -3.37 -9.35 7.68
C GLY A 65 -2.83 -8.69 8.96
N TRP A 66 -1.67 -9.14 9.44
CA TRP A 66 -1.03 -8.57 10.63
C TRP A 66 -0.59 -7.12 10.42
N PHE A 67 -0.11 -6.77 9.22
CA PHE A 67 0.31 -5.40 8.94
C PHE A 67 -0.85 -4.40 9.03
N ASN A 68 -2.05 -4.75 8.55
CA ASN A 68 -3.23 -3.89 8.74
C ASN A 68 -3.62 -3.74 10.21
N VAL A 69 -3.52 -4.80 11.01
CA VAL A 69 -3.74 -4.72 12.47
C VAL A 69 -2.72 -3.78 13.11
N TRP A 70 -1.47 -3.85 12.70
CA TRP A 70 -0.44 -2.93 13.17
C TRP A 70 -0.69 -1.48 12.75
N LEU A 71 -1.13 -1.23 11.50
CA LEU A 71 -1.49 0.11 11.02
C LEU A 71 -2.64 0.75 11.82
N ASP A 72 -3.54 -0.05 12.40
CA ASP A 72 -4.61 0.44 13.28
C ASP A 72 -4.09 0.87 14.66
N SER A 73 -2.85 0.55 15.02
CA SER A 73 -2.27 0.96 16.30
C SER A 73 -1.82 2.44 16.33
N PRO A 74 -1.73 3.07 17.52
CA PRO A 74 -1.22 4.44 17.65
C PRO A 74 0.23 4.63 17.19
N GLU A 75 1.05 3.57 17.24
CA GLU A 75 2.46 3.68 16.86
C GLU A 75 2.68 3.78 15.35
N ALA A 76 1.67 3.47 14.53
CA ALA A 76 1.74 3.59 13.07
C ALA A 76 1.25 4.95 12.54
N ARG A 77 0.87 5.90 13.41
CA ARG A 77 0.22 7.17 12.99
C ARG A 77 1.10 8.06 12.12
N PHE A 78 2.42 7.93 12.21
CA PHE A 78 3.36 8.62 11.32
C PHE A 78 3.23 8.20 9.84
N LEU A 79 2.51 7.12 9.55
CA LEU A 79 2.23 6.63 8.20
C LEU A 79 0.89 7.12 7.63
N ASN A 80 0.16 8.02 8.32
CA ASN A 80 -1.10 8.55 7.80
C ASN A 80 -0.87 9.23 6.43
N GLY A 81 -1.68 8.87 5.44
CA GLY A 81 -1.58 9.30 4.04
C GLY A 81 -0.45 8.62 3.24
N LYS A 82 0.32 7.71 3.84
CA LYS A 82 1.45 7.06 3.17
C LYS A 82 1.02 5.80 2.40
N PHE A 83 1.76 5.51 1.34
CA PHE A 83 1.75 4.28 0.58
C PHE A 83 2.82 3.32 1.09
N VAL A 84 2.37 2.18 1.60
CA VAL A 84 3.21 1.17 2.25
C VAL A 84 3.02 -0.18 1.56
N TRP A 85 4.10 -0.91 1.37
CA TRP A 85 4.10 -2.21 0.72
C TRP A 85 4.51 -3.29 1.71
N THR A 86 3.57 -4.12 2.11
CA THR A 86 3.71 -5.18 3.12
C THR A 86 4.95 -6.06 2.95
N ASN A 87 5.36 -6.36 1.72
CA ASN A 87 6.49 -7.24 1.46
C ASN A 87 7.86 -6.60 1.76
N TRP A 88 7.95 -5.27 1.69
CA TRP A 88 9.20 -4.52 1.92
C TRP A 88 9.17 -3.75 3.23
N ASP A 89 7.99 -3.22 3.57
CA ASP A 89 7.70 -2.39 4.73
C ASP A 89 7.11 -3.20 5.91
N GLY A 90 6.97 -4.53 5.76
CA GLY A 90 6.47 -5.41 6.82
C GLY A 90 7.38 -5.52 8.06
N ASP A 91 8.63 -5.05 7.95
CA ASP A 91 9.54 -4.87 9.08
C ASP A 91 9.27 -3.49 9.73
N VAL A 92 8.31 -3.49 10.66
CA VAL A 92 7.80 -2.27 11.29
C VAL A 92 8.88 -1.49 12.05
N ASP A 93 9.91 -2.16 12.55
CA ASP A 93 11.02 -1.51 13.26
C ASP A 93 11.87 -0.64 12.33
N LYS A 94 12.02 -1.04 11.06
CA LYS A 94 12.68 -0.20 10.04
C LYS A 94 11.87 1.04 9.73
N LEU A 95 10.54 0.94 9.66
CA LEU A 95 9.68 2.11 9.48
C LEU A 95 9.77 3.05 10.68
N LYS A 96 9.73 2.49 11.90
CA LYS A 96 9.85 3.26 13.15
C LYS A 96 11.20 3.96 13.27
N ALA A 97 12.28 3.36 12.76
CA ALA A 97 13.59 4.00 12.69
C ALA A 97 13.64 5.22 11.74
N GLN A 98 12.69 5.34 10.80
CA GLN A 98 12.64 6.37 9.77
C GLN A 98 11.57 7.45 10.01
N VAL A 99 10.90 7.45 11.16
CA VAL A 99 9.78 8.36 11.49
C VAL A 99 10.09 9.82 11.13
N LYS A 100 11.24 10.35 11.59
CA LYS A 100 11.62 11.75 11.36
C LYS A 100 11.71 12.09 9.87
N GLU A 101 12.22 11.16 9.05
CA GLU A 101 12.34 11.33 7.60
C GLU A 101 10.97 11.29 6.92
N LEU A 102 10.12 10.34 7.33
CA LEU A 102 8.80 10.11 6.76
C LEU A 102 7.81 11.23 7.09
N GLU A 103 7.93 11.84 8.27
CA GLU A 103 7.14 13.00 8.69
C GLU A 103 7.60 14.30 8.02
N ALA A 104 8.91 14.49 7.85
CA ALA A 104 9.47 15.71 7.27
C ALA A 104 9.37 15.77 5.73
N GLY A 105 9.17 14.63 5.08
CA GLY A 105 9.26 14.51 3.63
C GLY A 105 8.04 13.91 2.94
N SER A 106 8.10 13.89 1.60
CA SER A 106 7.12 13.25 0.72
C SER A 106 7.44 11.77 0.44
N ARG A 107 8.45 11.20 1.13
CA ARG A 107 8.77 9.78 0.98
C ARG A 107 7.54 8.93 1.35
N LEU A 108 7.33 7.87 0.58
CA LEU A 108 6.13 7.02 0.62
C LEU A 108 4.80 7.76 0.33
N SER A 109 4.82 8.99 -0.17
CA SER A 109 3.61 9.69 -0.59
C SER A 109 3.48 9.58 -2.11
N ILE A 110 2.25 9.42 -2.62
CA ILE A 110 2.00 9.42 -4.06
C ILE A 110 1.59 10.84 -4.46
N GLY A 111 2.30 11.43 -5.41
CA GLY A 111 2.05 12.79 -5.87
C GLY A 111 2.90 13.18 -7.08
N LEU A 112 2.71 14.41 -7.54
CA LEU A 112 3.55 15.02 -8.58
C LEU A 112 4.83 15.56 -7.95
N VAL A 113 5.98 15.23 -8.54
CA VAL A 113 7.30 15.77 -8.17
C VAL A 113 7.77 16.62 -9.34
N GLY A 114 8.12 17.88 -9.08
CA GLY A 114 8.60 18.86 -10.07
C GLY A 114 9.83 19.58 -9.59
#